data_AF-A0AAN6QAX0-F1
#
_entry.id   AF-A0AAN6QAX0-F1
#
_cell.length_a   1.000
_cell.length_b   1.000
_cell.length_c   1.000
_cell.angle_alpha   90.00
_cell.angle_beta   90.00
_cell.angle_gamma   90.00
#
_symmetry.space_group_name_H-M   'P 1'
#
loop_
_entity.id
_entity.type
_entity.pdbx_description
1 polymer ?
#
loop_
_entity_poly.entity_id
_entity_poly.type
_entity_poly.pdbx_seq_one_letter_code
_entity_poly.pdbx_strand_id
1 'polypeptide(L)'
;MAPKSPAIARLQPSYALSPITALAFYEPTPDRVLLLAGEDTWLKVYDIETSQLLGQLTIFSSQPIHGIHVSQPDAHSPSPSGILLWGGHSVALLPHSSLASLLAGQPAPQPTESRAPDWIYNGILFPQDPNPTSTSKPTGALVTAHNEILPFSLPPTAAEPPQQQEQQQHPLLFGPLTSPSRPILYSANLALLAPDTVLVAGGTVFGEIIVWKY
;
A
#
# COMPACT_ATOMS: atom_id res chain seq x y z
N MET A 1 32.06 -20.19 35.20
CA MET A 1 31.96 -20.66 33.80
C MET A 1 30.50 -20.56 33.41
N ALA A 2 30.11 -19.52 32.67
CA ALA A 2 28.70 -19.27 32.35
C ALA A 2 28.21 -20.20 31.22
N PRO A 3 27.00 -20.78 31.30
CA PRO A 3 26.48 -21.65 30.24
C PRO A 3 26.17 -20.83 28.98
N LYS A 4 26.66 -21.29 27.83
CA LYS A 4 26.30 -20.75 26.52
C LYS A 4 24.81 -21.03 26.24
N SER A 5 24.03 -19.98 26.01
CA SER A 5 22.63 -20.11 25.56
C SER A 5 22.56 -20.93 24.26
N PRO A 6 21.58 -21.83 24.11
CA PRO A 6 21.41 -22.62 22.90
C PRO A 6 21.04 -21.71 21.73
N ALA A 7 21.70 -21.92 20.60
CA ALA A 7 21.39 -21.23 19.35
C ALA A 7 19.98 -21.64 18.90
N ILE A 8 19.07 -20.66 18.80
CA ILE A 8 17.72 -20.89 18.29
C ILE A 8 17.84 -21.11 16.79
N ALA A 9 17.59 -22.35 16.35
CA ALA A 9 17.48 -22.67 14.93
C ALA A 9 16.26 -21.95 14.36
N ARG A 10 16.49 -21.00 13.46
CA ARG A 10 15.43 -20.26 12.77
C ARG A 10 15.09 -21.01 11.48
N LEU A 11 13.93 -21.67 11.45
CA LEU A 11 13.43 -22.29 10.23
C LEU A 11 13.25 -21.20 9.16
N GLN A 12 13.82 -21.43 7.98
CA GLN A 12 13.61 -20.58 6.82
C GLN A 12 12.68 -21.29 5.84
N PRO A 13 11.64 -20.63 5.32
CA PRO A 13 10.84 -21.18 4.24
C PRO A 13 11.75 -21.47 3.04
N SER A 14 11.78 -22.72 2.57
CA SER A 14 12.55 -23.10 1.36
C SER A 14 11.74 -22.87 0.08
N TYR A 15 10.43 -23.11 0.14
CA TYR A 15 9.50 -22.92 -0.98
C TYR A 15 8.07 -22.88 -0.44
N ALA A 16 7.34 -21.78 -0.70
CA ALA A 16 5.91 -21.69 -0.45
C ALA A 16 5.23 -21.45 -1.79
N LEU A 17 4.33 -22.34 -2.20
CA LEU A 17 3.42 -22.13 -3.33
C LEU A 17 2.20 -21.38 -2.81
N SER A 18 2.38 -20.10 -2.52
CA SER A 18 1.28 -19.24 -2.11
C SER A 18 0.56 -18.68 -3.34
N PRO A 19 -0.77 -18.52 -3.30
CA PRO A 19 -1.50 -17.90 -4.40
C PRO A 19 -1.05 -16.45 -4.60
N ILE A 20 -1.03 -16.00 -5.85
CA ILE A 20 -0.91 -14.58 -6.17
C ILE A 20 -2.28 -13.95 -5.95
N THR A 21 -2.37 -13.08 -4.96
CA THR A 21 -3.64 -12.46 -4.52
C THR A 21 -3.78 -11.01 -4.96
N ALA A 22 -2.70 -10.38 -5.43
CA ALA A 22 -2.73 -9.03 -5.98
C ALA A 22 -1.70 -8.87 -7.10
N LEU A 23 -2.04 -8.07 -8.12
CA LEU A 23 -1.17 -7.70 -9.22
C LEU A 23 -1.30 -6.22 -9.52
N ALA A 24 -0.18 -5.57 -9.86
CA ALA A 24 -0.19 -4.23 -10.42
C ALA A 24 1.00 -4.03 -11.36
N PHE A 25 0.82 -3.17 -12.38
CA PHE A 25 1.92 -2.72 -13.23
C PHE A 25 2.61 -1.52 -12.61
N TYR A 26 3.93 -1.48 -12.72
CA TYR A 26 4.77 -0.37 -12.30
C TYR A 26 5.74 0.00 -13.42
N GLU A 27 5.73 1.28 -13.81
CA GLU A 27 6.49 1.80 -14.94
C GLU A 27 7.54 2.80 -14.42
N PRO A 28 8.72 2.34 -13.98
CA PRO A 28 9.77 3.24 -13.49
C PRO A 28 10.31 4.16 -14.59
N THR A 29 10.21 3.73 -15.85
CA THR A 29 10.61 4.48 -17.06
C THR A 29 9.66 4.11 -18.20
N PRO A 30 9.49 4.97 -19.22
CA PRO A 30 8.60 4.67 -20.36
C PRO A 30 8.88 3.35 -21.08
N ASP A 31 10.15 2.92 -21.11
CA ASP A 31 10.58 1.71 -21.82
C ASP A 31 10.70 0.48 -20.92
N ARG A 32 10.19 0.54 -19.67
CA ARG A 32 10.31 -0.59 -18.74
C ARG A 32 9.05 -0.75 -17.91
N VAL A 33 8.41 -1.91 -18.06
CA VAL A 33 7.23 -2.29 -17.29
C VAL A 33 7.58 -3.45 -16.35
N LEU A 34 7.34 -3.24 -15.07
CA LEU A 34 7.52 -4.24 -14.02
C LEU A 34 6.15 -4.74 -13.54
N LEU A 35 6.09 -6.00 -13.16
CA LEU A 35 4.93 -6.61 -12.52
C LEU A 35 5.17 -6.72 -11.01
N LEU A 36 4.32 -6.06 -10.24
CA LEU A 36 4.24 -6.21 -8.80
C LEU A 36 3.25 -7.34 -8.48
N ALA A 37 3.71 -8.35 -7.76
CA ALA A 37 2.90 -9.49 -7.34
C ALA A 37 2.87 -9.63 -5.83
N GLY A 38 1.66 -9.60 -5.27
CA GLY A 38 1.41 -9.93 -3.87
C GLY A 38 1.24 -11.42 -3.70
N GLU A 39 2.15 -12.05 -2.96
CA GLU A 39 2.13 -13.48 -2.66
C GLU A 39 2.30 -13.67 -1.15
N ASP A 40 1.22 -14.06 -0.47
CA ASP A 40 1.14 -14.01 0.99
C ASP A 40 1.60 -12.61 1.49
N THR A 41 2.53 -12.54 2.44
CA THR A 41 3.07 -11.30 3.02
C THR A 41 4.13 -10.62 2.15
N TRP A 42 4.47 -11.20 0.99
CA TRP A 42 5.59 -10.77 0.15
C TRP A 42 5.12 -9.99 -1.07
N LEU A 43 5.76 -8.84 -1.30
CA LEU A 43 5.77 -8.19 -2.60
C LEU A 43 6.93 -8.75 -3.41
N LYS A 44 6.64 -9.34 -4.57
CA LYS A 44 7.62 -9.77 -5.56
C LYS A 44 7.57 -8.86 -6.78
N VAL A 45 8.73 -8.59 -7.37
CA VAL A 45 8.86 -7.67 -8.50
C VAL A 45 9.46 -8.43 -9.67
N TYR A 46 8.72 -8.53 -10.76
CA TYR A 46 9.16 -9.21 -11.97
C TYR A 46 9.37 -8.22 -13.10
N ASP A 47 10.36 -8.48 -13.92
CA ASP A 47 10.49 -7.88 -15.23
C ASP A 47 9.56 -8.60 -16.21
N ILE A 48 8.67 -7.87 -16.89
CA ILE A 48 7.65 -8.50 -17.75
C ILE A 48 8.28 -9.15 -18.98
N GLU A 49 9.25 -8.49 -19.60
CA GLU A 49 9.86 -8.96 -20.84
C GLU A 49 10.66 -10.24 -20.62
N THR A 50 11.43 -10.28 -19.54
CA THR A 50 12.31 -11.41 -19.24
C THR A 50 11.67 -12.44 -18.32
N SER A 51 10.52 -12.13 -17.71
CA SER A 51 9.86 -12.92 -16.67
C SER A 51 10.75 -13.23 -15.46
N GLN A 52 11.81 -12.46 -15.25
CA GLN A 52 12.75 -12.67 -14.15
C GLN A 52 12.30 -11.96 -12.87
N LEU A 53 12.45 -12.64 -11.74
CA LEU A 53 12.30 -12.03 -10.42
C LEU A 53 13.48 -11.09 -10.18
N LEU A 54 13.19 -9.80 -10.04
CA LEU A 54 14.18 -8.76 -9.78
C LEU A 54 14.43 -8.53 -8.29
N GLY A 55 13.41 -8.74 -7.45
CA GLY A 55 13.50 -8.52 -6.02
C GLY A 55 12.22 -8.90 -5.29
N GLN A 56 12.33 -9.01 -3.96
CA GLN A 56 11.19 -9.26 -3.09
C GLN A 56 11.36 -8.58 -1.73
N LEU A 57 10.24 -8.22 -1.11
CA LEU A 57 10.19 -7.54 0.17
C LEU A 57 8.98 -8.04 0.98
N THR A 58 9.17 -8.34 2.26
CA THR A 58 8.06 -8.61 3.17
C THR A 58 7.38 -7.30 3.54
N ILE A 59 6.08 -7.20 3.27
CA ILE A 59 5.28 -5.98 3.48
C ILE A 59 4.52 -6.04 4.81
N PHE A 60 3.93 -7.20 5.11
CA PHE A 60 3.11 -7.41 6.31
C PHE A 60 3.68 -8.51 7.18
N SER A 61 3.40 -8.44 8.47
CA SER A 61 3.81 -9.46 9.43
C SER A 61 3.09 -10.80 9.27
N SER A 62 1.82 -10.77 8.86
CA SER A 62 0.95 -11.96 8.88
C SER A 62 -0.25 -11.94 7.94
N GLN A 63 -0.55 -10.81 7.30
CA GLN A 63 -1.69 -10.70 6.38
C GLN A 63 -1.22 -10.86 4.93
N PRO A 64 -1.90 -11.69 4.11
CA PRO A 64 -1.62 -11.73 2.70
C PRO A 64 -1.98 -10.38 2.04
N ILE A 65 -1.22 -10.00 1.01
CA ILE A 65 -1.48 -8.80 0.21
C ILE A 65 -2.67 -9.07 -0.72
N HIS A 66 -3.80 -8.45 -0.45
CA HIS A 66 -5.02 -8.58 -1.26
C HIS A 66 -5.18 -7.50 -2.32
N GLY A 67 -4.43 -6.40 -2.22
CA GLY A 67 -4.44 -5.40 -3.26
C GLY A 67 -3.23 -4.48 -3.25
N ILE A 68 -2.98 -3.94 -4.43
CA ILE A 68 -1.87 -3.05 -4.75
C ILE A 68 -2.43 -1.91 -5.58
N HIS A 69 -2.11 -0.68 -5.20
CA HIS A 69 -2.39 0.51 -5.98
C HIS A 69 -1.09 1.29 -6.19
N VAL A 70 -0.70 1.48 -7.44
CA VAL A 70 0.51 2.18 -7.84
C VAL A 70 0.10 3.58 -8.30
N SER A 71 0.59 4.61 -7.62
CA SER A 71 0.50 5.95 -8.17
C SER A 71 1.65 6.17 -9.15
N GLN A 72 1.32 6.73 -10.31
CA GLN A 72 2.32 7.03 -11.33
C GLN A 72 3.22 8.18 -10.85
N PRO A 73 4.54 8.11 -11.11
CA PRO A 73 5.43 9.25 -10.93
C PRO A 73 4.98 10.39 -11.85
N ASP A 74 4.62 11.55 -11.29
CA ASP A 74 4.36 12.74 -12.10
C ASP A 74 5.66 13.53 -12.25
N ALA A 75 6.09 13.75 -13.49
CA ALA A 75 7.30 14.54 -13.81
C ALA A 75 7.24 15.99 -13.29
N HIS A 76 6.03 16.50 -13.00
CA HIS A 76 5.80 17.86 -12.52
C HIS A 76 5.59 17.96 -11.01
N SER A 77 5.56 16.83 -10.28
CA SER A 77 5.40 16.82 -8.81
C SER A 77 6.60 16.19 -8.12
N PRO A 78 7.38 16.95 -7.33
CA PRO A 78 8.60 16.45 -6.68
C PRO A 78 8.33 15.55 -5.45
N SER A 79 7.07 15.20 -5.15
CA SER A 79 6.72 14.37 -3.99
C SER A 79 6.44 12.93 -4.43
N PRO A 80 7.02 11.90 -3.79
CA PRO A 80 6.81 10.53 -4.22
C PRO A 80 5.41 10.08 -3.81
N SER A 81 4.49 10.16 -4.75
CA SER A 81 3.40 9.21 -4.83
C SER A 81 4.05 7.80 -4.80
N GLY A 82 3.47 6.84 -4.08
CA GLY A 82 4.11 5.55 -3.78
C GLY A 82 3.33 4.35 -4.27
N ILE A 83 3.50 3.24 -3.57
CA ILE A 83 2.75 2.02 -3.81
C ILE A 83 1.97 1.73 -2.54
N LEU A 84 0.65 1.84 -2.61
CA LEU A 84 -0.26 1.48 -1.55
C LEU A 84 -0.51 -0.02 -1.61
N LEU A 85 -0.30 -0.73 -0.51
CA LEU A 85 -0.58 -2.14 -0.37
C LEU A 85 -1.55 -2.36 0.79
N TRP A 86 -2.47 -3.30 0.62
CA TRP A 86 -3.37 -3.70 1.70
C TRP A 86 -3.58 -5.22 1.73
N GLY A 87 -3.79 -5.72 2.95
CA GLY A 87 -4.26 -7.07 3.23
C GLY A 87 -5.69 -7.05 3.74
N GLY A 88 -6.01 -7.94 4.70
CA GLY A 88 -7.32 -7.93 5.36
C GLY A 88 -7.58 -6.58 6.04
N HIS A 89 -6.82 -6.25 7.08
CA HIS A 89 -6.89 -4.95 7.77
C HIS A 89 -5.52 -4.24 7.84
N SER A 90 -4.49 -4.84 7.23
CA SER A 90 -3.15 -4.29 7.20
C SER A 90 -2.98 -3.37 5.99
N VAL A 91 -2.26 -2.27 6.19
CA VAL A 91 -2.01 -1.25 5.17
C VAL A 91 -0.57 -0.80 5.27
N ALA A 92 0.10 -0.66 4.13
CA ALA A 92 1.42 -0.06 4.06
C ALA A 92 1.52 0.84 2.83
N LEU A 93 2.31 1.91 2.96
CA LEU A 93 2.72 2.73 1.83
C LEU A 93 4.21 2.54 1.60
N LEU A 94 4.56 1.98 0.44
CA LEU A 94 5.94 1.78 0.01
C LEU A 94 6.36 2.95 -0.89
N PRO A 95 7.36 3.76 -0.51
CA PRO A 95 7.88 4.81 -1.38
C PRO A 95 8.54 4.22 -2.64
N HIS A 96 8.43 4.91 -3.79
CA HIS A 96 9.10 4.50 -5.03
C HIS A 96 10.63 4.36 -4.85
N SER A 97 11.24 5.19 -4.01
CA SER A 97 12.67 5.09 -3.68
C SER A 97 13.05 3.78 -2.99
N SER A 98 12.15 3.22 -2.17
CA SER A 98 12.36 1.93 -1.52
C SER A 98 12.31 0.78 -2.54
N LEU A 99 11.38 0.86 -3.51
CA LEU A 99 11.34 -0.09 -4.63
C LEU A 99 12.58 0.05 -5.53
N ALA A 100 13.00 1.28 -5.84
CA ALA A 100 14.24 1.52 -6.61
C ALA A 100 15.47 0.96 -5.90
N SER A 101 15.56 1.11 -4.57
CA SER A 101 16.64 0.52 -3.76
C SER A 101 16.64 -1.01 -3.83
N LEU A 102 15.46 -1.64 -3.71
CA LEU A 102 15.30 -3.08 -3.87
C LEU A 102 15.81 -3.57 -5.24
N LEU A 103 15.43 -2.86 -6.30
CA LEU A 103 15.83 -3.19 -7.68
C LEU A 103 17.33 -2.98 -7.93
N ALA A 104 17.96 -2.05 -7.21
CA ALA A 104 19.41 -1.84 -7.23
C ALA A 104 20.19 -2.82 -6.35
N GLY A 105 19.51 -3.79 -5.72
CA GLY A 105 20.12 -4.73 -4.78
C GLY A 105 20.59 -4.08 -3.47
N GLN A 106 20.10 -2.88 -3.17
CA GLN A 106 20.38 -2.16 -1.93
C GLN A 106 19.38 -2.57 -0.84
N PRO A 107 19.74 -2.46 0.45
CA PRO A 107 18.79 -2.66 1.54
C PRO A 107 17.63 -1.67 1.42
N ALA A 108 16.44 -2.17 1.11
CA ALA A 108 15.21 -1.39 1.15
C ALA A 108 14.70 -1.32 2.60
N PRO A 109 14.30 -0.13 3.11
CA PRO A 109 13.67 -0.02 4.41
C PRO A 109 12.42 -0.90 4.49
N GLN A 110 12.22 -1.56 5.63
CA GLN A 110 11.02 -2.37 5.84
C GLN A 110 9.78 -1.46 5.90
N PRO A 111 8.69 -1.81 5.20
CA PRO A 111 7.45 -1.05 5.23
C PRO A 111 6.85 -0.95 6.63
N THR A 112 6.36 0.23 7.02
CA THR A 112 5.60 0.36 8.27
C THR A 112 4.16 -0.08 8.07
N GLU A 113 3.83 -1.25 8.61
CA GLU A 113 2.49 -1.80 8.65
C GLU A 113 1.59 -0.99 9.61
N SER A 114 0.45 -0.52 9.11
CA SER A 114 -0.61 0.15 9.86
C SER A 114 -1.89 -0.67 9.83
N ARG A 115 -2.74 -0.53 10.84
CA ARG A 115 -3.94 -1.37 11.01
C ARG A 115 -5.22 -0.55 10.90
N ALA A 116 -6.00 -0.82 9.85
CA ALA A 116 -7.35 -0.29 9.68
C ALA A 116 -8.31 -0.91 10.72
N PRO A 117 -9.43 -0.23 11.05
CA PRO A 117 -10.42 -0.71 12.01
C PRO A 117 -11.29 -1.85 11.46
N ASP A 118 -11.27 -2.09 10.14
CA ASP A 118 -12.14 -3.05 9.45
C ASP A 118 -11.41 -3.68 8.25
N TRP A 119 -11.99 -4.73 7.67
CA TRP A 119 -11.48 -5.39 6.47
C TRP A 119 -11.53 -4.45 5.26
N ILE A 120 -10.48 -4.43 4.44
CA ILE A 120 -10.30 -3.53 3.30
C ILE A 120 -10.58 -4.29 2.01
N TYR A 121 -11.41 -3.71 1.15
CA TYR A 121 -11.63 -4.23 -0.19
C TYR A 121 -10.76 -3.55 -1.25
N ASN A 122 -10.62 -2.23 -1.16
CA ASN A 122 -9.86 -1.48 -2.15
C ASN A 122 -9.25 -0.20 -1.56
N GLY A 123 -8.21 0.31 -2.20
CA GLY A 123 -7.53 1.53 -1.82
C GLY A 123 -7.07 2.34 -3.03
N ILE A 124 -6.98 3.66 -2.85
CA ILE A 124 -6.52 4.60 -3.88
C ILE A 124 -5.64 5.68 -3.25
N LEU A 125 -4.66 6.16 -4.01
CA LEU A 125 -3.86 7.33 -3.65
C LEU A 125 -4.41 8.57 -4.36
N PHE A 126 -4.41 9.70 -3.66
CA PHE A 126 -4.84 10.97 -4.22
C PHE A 126 -3.68 11.72 -4.87
N PRO A 127 -3.92 12.45 -5.98
CA PRO A 127 -2.93 13.36 -6.54
C PRO A 127 -2.47 14.36 -5.49
N GLN A 128 -1.15 14.52 -5.36
CA GLN A 128 -0.59 15.48 -4.43
C GLN A 128 -0.77 16.91 -4.98
N ASP A 129 -1.11 17.84 -4.09
CA ASP A 129 -1.24 19.25 -4.45
C ASP A 129 0.17 19.86 -4.60
N PRO A 130 0.54 20.42 -5.77
CA PRO A 130 1.86 21.04 -5.96
C PRO A 130 2.05 22.30 -5.10
N ASN A 131 0.97 22.86 -4.55
CA ASN A 131 1.03 23.99 -3.64
C ASN A 131 0.26 23.64 -2.35
N PRO A 132 0.93 23.07 -1.32
CA PRO A 132 0.26 22.63 -0.10
C PRO A 132 -0.24 23.86 0.66
N THR A 133 -1.45 24.32 0.33
CA THR A 133 -2.17 25.25 1.19
C THR A 133 -2.42 24.54 2.52
N SER A 134 -2.28 25.28 3.63
CA SER A 134 -2.34 24.91 5.06
C SER A 134 -3.29 23.79 5.54
N THR A 135 -4.21 23.29 4.72
CA THR A 135 -5.06 22.14 5.03
C THR A 135 -4.40 20.84 4.58
N SER A 136 -4.02 19.98 5.53
CA SER A 136 -3.50 18.64 5.27
C SER A 136 -4.58 17.76 4.62
N LYS A 137 -4.63 17.77 3.28
CA LYS A 137 -5.48 16.84 2.51
C LYS A 137 -5.02 15.39 2.77
N PRO A 138 -5.95 14.42 2.75
CA PRO A 138 -5.59 13.01 2.84
C PRO A 138 -4.64 12.59 1.71
N THR A 139 -3.74 11.67 2.01
CA THR A 139 -2.84 11.05 1.01
C THR A 139 -3.59 10.04 0.14
N GLY A 140 -4.63 9.41 0.69
CA GLY A 140 -5.47 8.47 -0.03
C GLY A 140 -6.68 8.05 0.79
N ALA A 141 -7.39 7.05 0.27
CA ALA A 141 -8.55 6.46 0.94
C ALA A 141 -8.62 4.95 0.73
N LEU A 142 -9.25 4.28 1.69
CA LEU A 142 -9.58 2.86 1.66
C LEU A 142 -11.09 2.71 1.75
N VAL A 143 -11.64 1.67 1.11
CA VAL A 143 -13.03 1.23 1.34
C VAL A 143 -13.05 -0.07 2.12
N THR A 144 -13.86 -0.09 3.17
CA THR A 144 -13.97 -1.21 4.09
C THR A 144 -15.19 -2.10 3.83
N ALA A 145 -15.23 -3.24 4.51
CA ALA A 145 -16.34 -4.19 4.39
C ALA A 145 -17.67 -3.65 4.90
N HIS A 146 -17.68 -2.69 5.83
CA HIS A 146 -18.90 -2.01 6.29
C HIS A 146 -19.31 -0.80 5.43
N ASN A 147 -18.87 -0.75 4.16
CA ASN A 147 -19.16 0.35 3.23
C ASN A 147 -18.73 1.72 3.77
N GLU A 148 -17.50 1.79 4.28
CA GLU A 148 -16.96 3.03 4.85
C GLU A 148 -15.73 3.46 4.05
N ILE A 149 -15.62 4.75 3.80
CA ILE A 149 -14.37 5.37 3.37
C ILE A 149 -13.55 5.70 4.61
N LEU A 150 -12.30 5.23 4.60
CA LEU A 150 -11.28 5.54 5.57
C LEU A 150 -10.17 6.36 4.89
N PRO A 151 -10.18 7.69 5.03
CA PRO A 151 -9.08 8.53 4.58
C PRO A 151 -7.82 8.24 5.41
N PHE A 152 -6.66 8.33 4.79
CA PHE A 152 -5.39 8.24 5.52
C PHE A 152 -4.40 9.30 5.04
N SER A 153 -3.49 9.68 5.93
CA SER A 153 -2.42 10.64 5.66
C SER A 153 -1.09 10.12 6.17
N LEU A 154 -0.01 10.57 5.53
CA LEU A 154 1.32 10.47 6.13
C LEU A 154 1.44 11.49 7.26
N PRO A 155 2.15 11.15 8.35
CA PRO A 155 2.43 12.12 9.39
C PRO A 155 3.26 13.28 8.83
N PRO A 156 3.09 14.49 9.37
CA PRO A 156 3.87 15.64 8.94
C PRO A 156 5.35 15.34 9.14
N THR A 157 6.14 15.51 8.09
CA THR A 157 7.60 15.50 8.21
C THR A 157 7.99 16.72 9.04
N ALA A 158 8.07 16.56 10.37
CA ALA A 158 8.70 17.58 11.20
C ALA A 158 10.12 17.81 10.66
N ALA A 159 10.59 19.05 10.69
CA ALA A 159 11.94 19.42 10.30
C ALA A 159 12.98 18.83 11.27
N GLU A 160 13.11 17.51 11.27
CA GLU A 160 14.19 16.80 11.93
C GLU A 160 15.44 16.87 11.05
N PRO A 161 16.64 16.89 11.65
CA PRO A 161 17.88 17.01 10.91
C PRO A 161 18.03 15.86 9.89
N PRO A 162 18.59 16.14 8.69
CA PRO A 162 18.59 15.26 7.52
C PRO A 162 19.35 13.93 7.69
N GLN A 163 19.92 13.65 8.86
CA GLN A 163 20.71 12.43 9.11
C GLN A 163 19.91 11.29 9.77
N GLN A 164 18.65 11.51 10.18
CA GLN A 164 17.82 10.49 10.84
C GLN A 164 16.48 10.18 10.13
N GLN A 165 16.10 10.98 9.12
CA GLN A 165 14.80 10.87 8.45
C GLN A 165 14.73 9.78 7.38
N GLU A 166 15.84 9.44 6.72
CA GLU A 166 15.81 8.55 5.53
C GLU A 166 15.51 7.07 5.86
N GLN A 167 15.45 6.69 7.13
CA GLN A 167 15.33 5.29 7.54
C GLN A 167 14.07 4.97 8.37
N GLN A 168 13.32 5.98 8.81
CA GLN A 168 12.13 5.76 9.64
C GLN A 168 10.87 6.02 8.84
N GLN A 169 10.25 4.95 8.37
CA GLN A 169 8.90 5.01 7.86
C GLN A 169 7.93 5.12 9.04
N HIS A 170 7.01 6.09 8.96
CA HIS A 170 6.04 6.31 10.04
C HIS A 170 4.70 5.60 9.75
N PRO A 171 3.95 5.24 10.80
CA PRO A 171 2.62 4.66 10.62
C PRO A 171 1.66 5.65 9.98
N LEU A 172 0.70 5.14 9.21
CA LEU A 172 -0.35 5.92 8.59
C LEU A 172 -1.28 6.50 9.65
N LEU A 173 -1.69 7.76 9.46
CA LEU A 173 -2.70 8.41 10.27
C LEU A 173 -4.06 8.22 9.61
N PHE A 174 -4.99 7.60 10.32
CA PHE A 174 -6.35 7.38 9.83
C PHE A 174 -7.28 8.52 10.21
N GLY A 175 -8.04 9.01 9.23
CA GLY A 175 -9.09 10.00 9.41
C GLY A 175 -10.42 9.40 9.88
N PRO A 176 -11.47 10.24 9.98
CA PRO A 176 -12.80 9.77 10.36
C PRO A 176 -13.42 8.88 9.27
N LEU A 177 -14.05 7.79 9.69
CA LEU A 177 -14.84 6.92 8.81
C LEU A 177 -16.08 7.65 8.29
N THR A 178 -16.33 7.56 6.99
CA THR A 178 -17.50 8.17 6.34
C THR A 178 -18.29 7.12 5.57
N SER A 179 -19.60 7.10 5.74
CA SER A 179 -20.47 6.12 5.10
C SER A 179 -21.89 6.67 4.91
N PRO A 180 -22.53 6.48 3.74
CA PRO A 180 -23.94 6.86 3.54
C PRO A 180 -24.89 5.88 4.23
N SER A 181 -24.45 4.64 4.41
CA SER A 181 -25.15 3.54 5.09
C SER A 181 -24.16 2.40 5.27
N ARG A 182 -24.35 1.55 6.28
CA ARG A 182 -23.41 0.47 6.65
C ARG A 182 -23.91 -0.95 6.32
N PRO A 183 -24.25 -1.29 5.06
CA PRO A 183 -24.41 -2.68 4.69
C PRO A 183 -23.04 -3.38 4.71
N ILE A 184 -23.06 -4.70 4.87
CA ILE A 184 -21.86 -5.50 4.67
C ILE A 184 -21.67 -5.70 3.15
N LEU A 185 -20.50 -5.34 2.67
CA LEU A 185 -20.07 -5.53 1.29
C LEU A 185 -19.37 -6.88 1.12
N TYR A 186 -19.53 -7.47 -0.06
CA TYR A 186 -18.78 -8.64 -0.53
C TYR A 186 -17.62 -8.25 -1.45
N SER A 187 -17.71 -7.07 -2.06
CA SER A 187 -16.69 -6.49 -2.92
C SER A 187 -16.86 -4.98 -2.93
N ALA A 188 -15.76 -4.24 -3.12
CA ALA A 188 -15.83 -2.82 -3.38
C ALA A 188 -14.65 -2.34 -4.22
N ASN A 189 -14.86 -1.28 -4.99
CA ASN A 189 -13.83 -0.61 -5.79
C ASN A 189 -13.94 0.90 -5.62
N LEU A 190 -12.79 1.55 -5.63
CA LEU A 190 -12.67 3.00 -5.64
C LEU A 190 -12.25 3.48 -7.02
N ALA A 191 -12.81 4.61 -7.43
CA ALA A 191 -12.34 5.35 -8.60
C ALA A 191 -12.33 6.85 -8.29
N LEU A 192 -11.25 7.53 -8.65
CA LEU A 192 -11.17 8.98 -8.52
C LEU A 192 -11.96 9.64 -9.67
N LEU A 193 -12.94 10.48 -9.34
CA LEU A 193 -13.69 11.27 -10.34
C LEU A 193 -13.13 12.67 -10.53
N ALA A 194 -12.60 13.24 -9.45
CA ALA A 194 -11.94 14.53 -9.37
C ALA A 194 -10.90 14.48 -8.24
N PRO A 195 -9.95 15.41 -8.13
CA PRO A 195 -8.87 15.36 -7.13
C PRO A 195 -9.32 15.15 -5.67
N ASP A 196 -10.55 15.51 -5.33
CA ASP A 196 -11.15 15.43 -4.01
C ASP A 196 -12.45 14.60 -3.96
N THR A 197 -12.81 13.94 -5.07
CA THR A 197 -14.07 13.20 -5.18
C THR A 197 -13.81 11.74 -5.55
N VAL A 198 -14.23 10.83 -4.68
CA VAL A 198 -14.09 9.39 -4.87
C VAL A 198 -15.44 8.76 -5.15
N LEU A 199 -15.53 7.98 -6.22
CA LEU A 199 -16.65 7.08 -6.46
C LEU A 199 -16.39 5.76 -5.73
N VAL A 200 -17.37 5.33 -4.95
CA VAL A 200 -17.41 4.01 -4.33
C VAL A 200 -18.44 3.17 -5.08
N ALA A 201 -18.03 2.00 -5.55
CA ALA A 201 -18.93 0.98 -6.07
C ALA A 201 -18.79 -0.29 -5.21
N GLY A 202 -19.88 -0.71 -4.57
CA GLY A 202 -19.90 -1.85 -3.65
C GLY A 202 -20.95 -2.88 -4.04
N GLY A 203 -20.61 -4.17 -3.94
CA GLY A 203 -21.56 -5.28 -4.08
C GLY A 203 -22.03 -5.75 -2.70
N THR A 204 -23.34 -5.85 -2.49
CA THR A 204 -23.92 -6.32 -1.22
C THR A 204 -24.18 -7.82 -1.25
N VAL A 205 -24.41 -8.42 -0.07
CA VAL A 205 -24.83 -9.83 0.06
C VAL A 205 -26.16 -10.15 -0.65
N PHE A 206 -26.98 -9.12 -0.91
CA PHE A 206 -28.27 -9.29 -1.59
C PHE A 206 -28.16 -9.17 -3.12
N GLY A 207 -26.94 -9.04 -3.66
CA GLY A 207 -26.69 -8.91 -5.09
C GLY A 207 -26.93 -7.51 -5.66
N GLU A 208 -27.17 -6.53 -4.79
CA GLU A 208 -27.33 -5.12 -5.20
C GLU A 208 -25.95 -4.48 -5.38
N ILE A 209 -25.87 -3.55 -6.33
CA ILE A 209 -24.70 -2.68 -6.50
C ILE A 209 -25.07 -1.31 -5.94
N ILE A 210 -24.35 -0.88 -4.91
CA ILE A 210 -24.46 0.47 -4.38
C ILE A 210 -23.36 1.33 -4.98
N VAL A 211 -23.72 2.56 -5.37
CA VAL A 211 -22.79 3.53 -5.92
C VAL A 211 -23.02 4.88 -5.25
N TRP A 212 -21.95 5.47 -4.72
CA TRP A 212 -22.03 6.75 -4.02
C TRP A 212 -20.71 7.52 -4.12
N LYS A 213 -20.76 8.81 -3.85
CA LYS A 213 -19.60 9.70 -3.90
C LYS A 213 -19.19 10.11 -2.49
N TYR A 214 -17.89 10.03 -2.22
CA TYR A 214 -17.22 10.63 -1.07
C TYR A 214 -16.54 11.91 -1.52
#